data_AF-M9LMI4-F1
#
_entry.id   AF-M9LMI4-F1
#
_cell.length_a   1.000
_cell.length_b   1.000
_cell.length_c   1.000
_cell.angle_alpha   90.00
_cell.angle_beta   90.00
_cell.angle_gamma   90.00
#
_symmetry.space_group_name_H-M   'P 1'
#
loop_
_entity.id
_entity.type
_entity.pdbx_description
1 polymer ?
#
loop_
_entity_poly.entity_id
_entity_poly.type
_entity_poly.pdbx_seq_one_letter_code
_entity_poly.pdbx_strand_id
1 'polypeptide(L)'
;RRAVAECYPGKQLSGAEAEAAVGLDKGHALGLALSNKLGLTQLLPETEIDAFAFEPCGYSANAVMPRGGKNDNAGYWTIHVTPEEDSSFASFETNVALCSNSTSDGEQTTLALPTSLPTLVRRVVDIFEPGKMSVTLFVSTSDDDAIEAEEAAAAAAKAGAAKAPLTNEDILHALTLKGYKRTDRIAYEFERYNLVFVSFEKRRLR
;
A
#
# COMPACT_ATOMS: atom_id res chain seq x y z
N ARG A 1 20.87 2.52 5.38
CA ARG A 1 19.73 1.73 5.91
C ARG A 1 18.95 2.67 6.82
N ARG A 2 17.85 3.28 6.34
CA ARG A 2 16.99 4.14 7.18
C ARG A 2 16.07 3.25 8.02
N ALA A 3 15.82 3.66 9.26
CA ALA A 3 15.06 2.88 10.24
C ALA A 3 13.54 3.09 10.05
N VAL A 4 12.74 2.05 10.29
CA VAL A 4 11.26 2.05 10.22
C VAL A 4 10.64 3.18 11.08
N ALA A 5 11.34 3.63 12.12
CA ALA A 5 10.92 4.73 12.99
C ALA A 5 10.98 6.14 12.34
N GLU A 6 11.62 6.30 11.18
CA GLU A 6 11.59 7.58 10.42
C GLU A 6 10.37 7.68 9.48
N CYS A 7 9.68 6.55 9.26
CA CYS A 7 8.65 6.39 8.24
C CYS A 7 7.22 6.64 8.69
N TYR A 8 7.01 6.33 9.95
CA TYR A 8 5.73 6.33 10.60
C TYR A 8 5.90 7.15 11.87
N PRO A 9 4.81 7.70 12.43
CA PRO A 9 4.91 8.31 13.73
C PRO A 9 5.53 7.30 14.72
N GLY A 10 6.20 7.81 15.74
CA GLY A 10 6.84 6.96 16.75
C GLY A 10 5.90 6.80 17.93
N LYS A 11 4.85 5.98 17.84
CA LYS A 11 4.13 5.53 19.03
C LYS A 11 4.37 4.05 19.26
N GLN A 12 5.08 3.79 20.35
CA GLN A 12 5.26 2.44 20.90
C GLN A 12 3.86 1.87 21.20
N LEU A 13 3.53 0.73 20.56
CA LEU A 13 2.29 -0.03 20.78
C LEU A 13 2.07 -0.26 22.28
N SER A 14 1.21 0.54 22.92
CA SER A 14 0.63 0.18 24.21
C SER A 14 -0.56 -0.74 23.94
N GLY A 15 -0.47 -1.98 24.40
CA GLY A 15 -1.47 -3.03 24.19
C GLY A 15 -2.81 -2.75 24.89
N ALA A 16 -3.58 -1.80 24.37
CA ALA A 16 -4.91 -1.43 24.86
C ALA A 16 -6.02 -1.62 23.82
N GLU A 17 -5.80 -2.40 22.75
CA GLU A 17 -6.82 -2.65 21.71
C GLU A 17 -7.61 -3.96 21.95
N ALA A 18 -7.49 -4.56 23.14
CA ALA A 18 -8.28 -5.74 23.51
C ALA A 18 -9.63 -5.39 24.17
N GLU A 19 -9.90 -4.12 24.48
CA GLU A 19 -11.11 -3.69 25.20
C GLU A 19 -12.25 -3.16 24.32
N ALA A 20 -12.05 -3.00 23.01
CA ALA A 20 -13.06 -2.41 22.11
C ALA A 20 -14.22 -3.36 21.72
N ALA A 21 -14.11 -4.67 22.03
CA ALA A 21 -15.11 -5.66 21.61
C ALA A 21 -16.47 -5.53 22.34
N VAL A 22 -16.57 -4.74 23.41
CA VAL A 22 -17.80 -4.58 24.21
C VAL A 22 -18.58 -3.38 23.69
N GLY A 23 -19.29 -3.53 22.57
CA GLY A 23 -20.20 -2.50 22.05
C GLY A 23 -20.40 -2.44 20.54
N LEU A 24 -19.60 -3.16 19.75
CA LEU A 24 -19.75 -3.22 18.29
C LEU A 24 -20.99 -4.03 17.89
N ASP A 25 -21.73 -3.58 16.89
CA ASP A 25 -22.75 -4.43 16.28
C ASP A 25 -22.11 -5.59 15.51
N LYS A 26 -22.95 -6.56 15.14
CA LYS A 26 -22.52 -7.83 14.52
C LYS A 26 -21.65 -7.60 13.27
N GLY A 27 -22.00 -6.65 12.42
CA GLY A 27 -21.28 -6.39 11.17
C GLY A 27 -19.88 -5.87 11.43
N HIS A 28 -19.74 -4.94 12.37
CA HIS A 28 -18.42 -4.42 12.76
C HIS A 28 -17.57 -5.45 13.52
N ALA A 29 -18.19 -6.24 14.41
CA ALA A 29 -17.46 -7.29 15.13
C ALA A 29 -16.90 -8.36 14.19
N LEU A 30 -17.71 -8.80 13.20
CA LEU A 30 -17.27 -9.74 12.17
C LEU A 30 -16.25 -9.11 11.22
N GLY A 31 -16.45 -7.85 10.84
CA GLY A 31 -15.51 -7.07 10.03
C GLY A 31 -14.13 -7.03 10.68
N LEU A 32 -14.05 -6.57 11.92
CA LEU A 32 -12.79 -6.49 12.67
C LEU A 32 -12.12 -7.85 12.89
N ALA A 33 -12.90 -8.90 13.20
CA ALA A 33 -12.38 -10.26 13.32
C ALA A 33 -11.78 -10.76 11.99
N LEU A 34 -12.43 -10.48 10.86
CA LEU A 34 -11.92 -10.82 9.53
C LEU A 34 -10.65 -10.02 9.20
N SER A 35 -10.63 -8.71 9.49
CA SER A 35 -9.46 -7.86 9.31
C SER A 35 -8.24 -8.39 10.07
N ASN A 36 -8.42 -8.80 11.32
CA ASN A 36 -7.36 -9.39 12.12
C ASN A 36 -6.86 -10.72 11.54
N LYS A 37 -7.79 -11.59 11.12
CA LYS A 37 -7.44 -12.89 10.51
C LYS A 37 -6.64 -12.74 9.21
N LEU A 38 -6.96 -11.75 8.39
CA LEU A 38 -6.28 -11.45 7.13
C LEU A 38 -5.02 -10.59 7.31
N GLY A 39 -4.72 -10.15 8.54
CA GLY A 39 -3.59 -9.25 8.81
C GLY A 39 -3.78 -7.81 8.31
N LEU A 40 -5.02 -7.40 8.01
CA LEU A 40 -5.35 -6.06 7.52
C LEU A 40 -5.15 -4.99 8.60
N THR A 41 -5.32 -5.34 9.88
CA THR A 41 -5.03 -4.45 11.00
C THR A 41 -3.54 -4.10 11.13
N GLN A 42 -2.67 -4.84 10.43
CA GLN A 42 -1.23 -4.62 10.38
C GLN A 42 -0.74 -4.28 8.97
N LEU A 43 -1.64 -3.99 8.02
CA LEU A 43 -1.32 -3.75 6.61
C LEU A 43 -0.37 -2.57 6.46
N LEU A 44 -0.70 -1.48 7.15
CA LEU A 44 0.12 -0.29 7.35
C LEU A 44 0.16 -0.01 8.85
N PRO A 45 1.26 0.54 9.38
CA PRO A 45 1.40 0.76 10.82
C PRO A 45 0.61 1.99 11.26
N GLU A 46 0.23 2.01 12.54
CA GLU A 46 -0.38 3.19 13.19
C GLU A 46 -1.66 3.69 12.48
N THR A 47 -2.43 2.78 11.89
CA THR A 47 -3.73 3.09 11.31
C THR A 47 -4.86 2.63 12.21
N GLU A 48 -5.84 3.49 12.44
CA GLU A 48 -7.10 3.14 13.08
C GLU A 48 -8.06 2.63 12.00
N ILE A 49 -8.53 1.39 12.14
CA ILE A 49 -9.39 0.72 11.16
C ILE A 49 -10.83 0.64 11.64
N ASP A 50 -11.76 0.99 10.74
CA ASP A 50 -13.19 0.73 10.85
C ASP A 50 -13.57 -0.28 9.76
N ALA A 51 -13.99 -1.48 10.16
CA ALA A 51 -14.23 -2.61 9.27
C ALA A 51 -15.63 -3.20 9.48
N PHE A 52 -16.29 -3.55 8.39
CA PHE A 52 -17.66 -4.05 8.39
C PHE A 52 -17.79 -5.27 7.46
N ALA A 53 -18.41 -6.34 7.98
CA ALA A 53 -18.82 -7.51 7.20
C ALA A 53 -20.32 -7.46 6.92
N PHE A 54 -20.69 -7.57 5.64
CA PHE A 54 -22.08 -7.51 5.19
C PHE A 54 -22.75 -8.89 5.17
N GLU A 55 -24.08 -8.88 5.25
CA GLU A 55 -24.92 -10.07 5.04
C GLU A 55 -25.66 -9.94 3.70
N PRO A 56 -25.74 -11.01 2.88
CA PRO A 56 -25.24 -12.37 3.15
C PRO A 56 -23.72 -12.53 2.97
N CYS A 57 -23.07 -11.61 2.27
CA CYS A 57 -21.62 -11.57 2.10
C CYS A 57 -21.17 -10.15 1.70
N GLY A 58 -19.87 -9.88 1.78
CA GLY A 58 -19.27 -8.58 1.47
C GLY A 58 -18.39 -8.09 2.62
N TYR A 59 -17.40 -7.26 2.29
CA TYR A 59 -16.51 -6.64 3.29
C TYR A 59 -16.12 -5.25 2.85
N SER A 60 -16.08 -4.31 3.80
CA SER A 60 -15.53 -2.97 3.60
C SER A 60 -14.70 -2.60 4.80
N ALA A 61 -13.60 -1.89 4.57
CA ALA A 61 -12.84 -1.28 5.66
C ALA A 61 -12.26 0.06 5.22
N ASN A 62 -12.36 1.05 6.10
CA ASN A 62 -11.64 2.30 6.00
C ASN A 62 -10.63 2.35 7.13
N ALA A 63 -9.46 2.90 6.87
CA ALA A 63 -8.49 3.14 7.90
C ALA A 63 -7.86 4.52 7.73
N VAL A 64 -7.61 5.18 8.85
CA VAL A 64 -6.99 6.50 8.90
C VAL A 64 -5.65 6.40 9.62
N MET A 65 -4.63 7.01 9.03
CA MET A 65 -3.34 7.23 9.66
C MET A 65 -3.33 8.67 10.17
N PRO A 66 -3.30 8.88 11.51
CA PRO A 66 -3.20 10.21 12.07
C PRO A 66 -1.91 10.89 11.60
N ARG A 67 -1.91 12.23 11.63
CA ARG A 67 -0.71 13.01 11.35
C ARG A 67 0.42 12.65 12.33
N GLY A 68 1.63 12.49 11.78
CA GLY A 68 2.87 12.34 12.55
C GLY A 68 3.97 11.65 11.73
N GLY A 69 5.16 12.21 11.72
CA GLY A 69 6.27 11.77 10.85
C GLY A 69 6.81 12.91 9.99
N LYS A 70 7.75 12.61 9.08
CA LYS A 70 8.52 13.63 8.34
C LYS A 70 7.67 14.56 7.45
N ASN A 71 6.48 14.13 7.05
CA ASN A 71 5.63 14.86 6.09
C ASN A 71 4.34 15.43 6.71
N ASP A 72 4.08 15.24 8.01
CA ASP A 72 2.88 15.69 8.76
C ASP A 72 1.53 15.51 8.03
N ASN A 73 1.48 14.59 7.06
CA ASN A 73 0.32 14.36 6.22
C ASN A 73 -0.51 13.23 6.81
N ALA A 74 -1.81 13.46 6.92
CA ALA A 74 -2.74 12.40 7.26
C ALA A 74 -2.79 11.39 6.10
N GLY A 75 -2.77 10.11 6.43
CA GLY A 75 -2.91 9.03 5.47
C GLY A 75 -4.26 8.34 5.61
N TYR A 76 -4.68 7.63 4.59
CA TYR A 76 -5.78 6.68 4.66
C TYR A 76 -5.52 5.49 3.76
N TRP A 77 -6.24 4.41 4.02
CA TRP A 77 -6.43 3.35 3.06
C TRP A 77 -7.83 2.77 3.18
N THR A 78 -8.35 2.22 2.08
CA THR A 78 -9.67 1.60 2.05
C THR A 78 -9.67 0.32 1.23
N ILE A 79 -10.54 -0.61 1.62
CA ILE A 79 -10.75 -1.90 0.96
C ILE A 79 -12.26 -2.10 0.79
N HIS A 80 -12.68 -2.52 -0.40
CA HIS A 80 -14.02 -3.01 -0.67
C HIS A 80 -13.96 -4.36 -1.37
N VAL A 81 -14.78 -5.32 -0.95
CA VAL A 81 -14.79 -6.70 -1.45
C VAL A 81 -16.21 -7.16 -1.78
N THR A 82 -16.37 -7.63 -3.01
CA THR A 82 -17.54 -8.34 -3.56
C THR A 82 -17.10 -9.81 -3.75
N PRO A 83 -17.44 -10.72 -2.81
CA PRO A 83 -16.86 -12.07 -2.78
C PRO A 83 -17.56 -13.10 -3.68
N GLU A 84 -18.64 -12.75 -4.36
CA GLU A 84 -19.42 -13.63 -5.22
C GLU A 84 -18.54 -14.31 -6.30
N GLU A 85 -18.60 -15.64 -6.42
CA GLU A 85 -17.65 -16.42 -7.23
C GLU A 85 -17.60 -16.00 -8.70
N ASP A 86 -18.76 -15.77 -9.31
CA ASP A 86 -18.89 -15.40 -10.73
C ASP A 86 -18.60 -13.92 -11.03
N SER A 87 -18.49 -13.08 -10.00
CA SER A 87 -18.30 -11.64 -10.13
C SER A 87 -17.37 -11.08 -9.06
N SER A 88 -16.38 -11.89 -8.64
CA SER A 88 -15.51 -11.53 -7.54
C SER A 88 -14.71 -10.27 -7.87
N PHE A 89 -14.69 -9.32 -6.94
CA PHE A 89 -13.99 -8.06 -7.08
C PHE A 89 -13.47 -7.60 -5.74
N ALA A 90 -12.27 -7.02 -5.74
CA ALA A 90 -11.72 -6.33 -4.60
C ALA A 90 -10.97 -5.07 -5.05
N SER A 91 -11.08 -4.00 -4.29
CA SER A 91 -10.26 -2.80 -4.46
C SER A 91 -9.43 -2.51 -3.22
N PHE A 92 -8.27 -1.90 -3.43
CA PHE A 92 -7.45 -1.30 -2.40
C PHE A 92 -6.99 0.07 -2.88
N GLU A 93 -7.13 1.09 -2.05
CA GLU A 93 -6.73 2.46 -2.35
C GLU A 93 -6.02 3.08 -1.13
N THR A 94 -5.01 3.90 -1.36
CA THR A 94 -4.29 4.60 -0.29
C THR A 94 -3.56 5.84 -0.81
N ASN A 95 -3.38 6.82 0.06
CA ASN A 95 -2.47 7.96 -0.14
C ASN A 95 -1.26 7.92 0.81
N VAL A 96 -1.05 6.84 1.57
CA VAL A 96 0.02 6.74 2.55
C VAL A 96 1.37 6.75 1.84
N ALA A 97 2.20 7.74 2.18
CA ALA A 97 3.54 7.89 1.63
C ALA A 97 4.45 6.75 2.09
N LEU A 98 5.23 6.19 1.16
CA LEU A 98 6.18 5.10 1.43
C LEU A 98 7.61 5.64 1.45
N CYS A 99 8.44 5.10 2.33
CA CYS A 99 9.75 5.68 2.64
C CYS A 99 10.89 5.36 1.68
N SER A 100 10.75 4.28 0.92
CA SER A 100 11.86 3.72 0.19
C SER A 100 11.50 3.48 -1.25
N ASN A 101 12.27 4.15 -2.10
CA ASN A 101 12.31 3.86 -3.52
C ASN A 101 13.31 2.73 -3.84
N SER A 102 13.61 1.86 -2.86
CA SER A 102 14.49 0.71 -3.08
C SER A 102 13.70 -0.49 -3.61
N THR A 103 14.24 -1.10 -4.66
CA THR A 103 13.71 -2.32 -5.27
C THR A 103 14.18 -3.56 -4.53
N SER A 104 14.43 -3.50 -3.21
CA SER A 104 15.05 -4.63 -2.52
C SER A 104 14.13 -5.85 -2.57
N ASP A 105 14.47 -6.80 -3.43
CA ASP A 105 13.89 -8.15 -3.57
C ASP A 105 14.28 -9.07 -2.39
N GLY A 106 14.55 -8.48 -1.22
CA GLY A 106 14.71 -9.25 0.00
C GLY A 106 13.39 -9.94 0.31
N GLU A 107 13.46 -11.24 0.61
CA GLU A 107 12.33 -12.04 1.08
C GLU A 107 11.72 -11.37 2.32
N GLN A 108 10.67 -10.59 2.10
CA GLN A 108 10.01 -9.85 3.14
C GLN A 108 8.84 -10.70 3.62
N THR A 109 8.97 -11.25 4.82
CA THR A 109 7.91 -12.02 5.48
C THR A 109 6.65 -11.16 5.57
N THR A 110 5.47 -11.77 5.46
CA THR A 110 4.13 -11.11 5.54
C THR A 110 3.91 -10.25 6.80
N LEU A 111 4.78 -10.37 7.79
CA LEU A 111 4.78 -9.61 9.05
C LEU A 111 5.57 -8.30 9.01
N ALA A 112 6.41 -8.06 8.00
CA ALA A 112 7.19 -6.83 7.91
C ALA A 112 6.39 -5.73 7.21
N LEU A 113 6.43 -4.52 7.79
CA LEU A 113 5.71 -3.36 7.26
C LEU A 113 6.21 -2.97 5.86
N PRO A 114 5.30 -2.66 4.91
CA PRO A 114 5.69 -2.34 3.56
C PRO A 114 6.35 -0.95 3.52
N THR A 115 7.64 -0.91 3.19
CA THR A 115 8.40 0.35 3.12
C THR A 115 8.52 0.91 1.70
N SER A 116 8.08 0.17 0.69
CA SER A 116 8.15 0.54 -0.73
C SER A 116 6.91 0.09 -1.51
N LEU A 117 6.62 0.75 -2.63
CA LEU A 117 5.45 0.45 -3.47
C LEU A 117 5.36 -1.05 -3.86
N PRO A 118 6.45 -1.73 -4.29
CA PRO A 118 6.40 -3.15 -4.62
C PRO A 118 6.02 -4.02 -3.43
N THR A 119 6.50 -3.69 -2.23
CA THR A 119 6.20 -4.47 -1.01
C THR A 119 4.74 -4.33 -0.62
N LEU A 120 4.16 -3.13 -0.74
CA LEU A 120 2.75 -2.89 -0.50
C LEU A 120 1.88 -3.65 -1.52
N VAL A 121 2.17 -3.50 -2.81
CA VAL A 121 1.41 -4.19 -3.87
C VAL A 121 1.47 -5.71 -3.69
N ARG A 122 2.65 -6.28 -3.42
CA ARG A 122 2.78 -7.73 -3.17
C ARG A 122 1.93 -8.17 -1.98
N ARG A 123 1.95 -7.43 -0.87
CA ARG A 123 1.16 -7.75 0.31
C ARG A 123 -0.34 -7.76 0.02
N VAL A 124 -0.85 -6.77 -0.73
CA VAL A 124 -2.25 -6.73 -1.18
C VAL A 124 -2.57 -7.90 -2.11
N VAL A 125 -1.68 -8.22 -3.04
CA VAL A 125 -1.83 -9.36 -3.96
C VAL A 125 -1.84 -10.70 -3.23
N ASP A 126 -1.04 -10.86 -2.19
CA ASP A 126 -0.98 -12.09 -1.39
C ASP A 126 -2.26 -12.29 -0.54
N ILE A 127 -2.99 -11.21 -0.23
CA ILE A 127 -4.27 -11.27 0.49
C ILE A 127 -5.41 -11.71 -0.45
N PHE A 128 -5.48 -11.12 -1.64
CA PHE A 128 -6.63 -11.31 -2.56
C PHE A 128 -6.40 -12.37 -3.65
N GLU A 129 -5.14 -12.71 -3.93
CA GLU A 129 -4.70 -13.67 -4.95
C GLU A 129 -5.42 -13.58 -6.32
N PRO A 130 -5.59 -12.37 -6.89
CA PRO A 130 -6.50 -12.13 -8.02
C PRO A 130 -6.13 -12.93 -9.27
N GLY A 131 -7.13 -13.28 -10.10
CA GLY A 131 -6.89 -13.85 -11.43
C GLY A 131 -6.36 -12.80 -12.43
N LYS A 132 -6.87 -11.57 -12.32
CA LYS A 132 -6.45 -10.39 -13.08
C LYS A 132 -6.52 -9.17 -12.17
N MET A 133 -5.65 -8.19 -12.38
CA MET A 133 -5.69 -6.94 -11.63
C MET A 133 -5.04 -5.79 -12.40
N SER A 134 -5.34 -4.57 -11.98
CA SER A 134 -4.64 -3.36 -12.39
C SER A 134 -4.16 -2.56 -11.18
N VAL A 135 -3.06 -1.84 -11.37
CA VAL A 135 -2.53 -0.89 -10.39
C VAL A 135 -2.41 0.46 -11.07
N THR A 136 -2.98 1.49 -10.45
CA THR A 136 -2.91 2.88 -10.91
C THR A 136 -2.22 3.71 -9.82
N LEU A 137 -1.24 4.51 -10.23
CA LEU A 137 -0.51 5.42 -9.35
C LEU A 137 -0.64 6.84 -9.87
N PHE A 138 -1.00 7.76 -9.00
CA PHE A 138 -0.95 9.19 -9.22
C PHE A 138 0.19 9.79 -8.41
N VAL A 139 1.04 10.59 -9.04
CA VAL A 139 2.12 11.33 -8.38
C VAL A 139 1.94 12.80 -8.69
N SER A 140 1.85 13.66 -7.67
CA SER A 140 1.73 15.10 -7.89
C SER A 140 3.03 15.67 -8.44
N THR A 141 2.92 16.65 -9.32
CA THR A 141 4.07 17.32 -9.95
C THR A 141 4.25 18.74 -9.40
N SER A 142 4.06 18.94 -8.09
CA SER A 142 4.18 20.27 -7.51
C SER A 142 5.62 20.78 -7.53
N ASP A 143 5.80 22.10 -7.56
CA ASP A 143 7.14 22.71 -7.54
C ASP A 143 7.95 22.29 -6.28
N ASP A 144 7.25 22.08 -5.16
CA ASP A 144 7.87 21.61 -3.91
C ASP A 144 8.37 20.15 -4.02
N ASP A 145 7.60 19.27 -4.68
CA ASP A 145 8.01 17.87 -4.91
C ASP A 145 9.22 17.78 -5.88
N ALA A 146 9.29 18.67 -6.86
CA ALA A 146 10.40 18.76 -7.80
C ALA A 146 11.70 19.19 -7.11
N ILE A 147 11.61 20.16 -6.18
CA ILE A 147 12.75 20.61 -5.37
C ILE A 147 13.21 19.48 -4.44
N GLU A 148 12.30 18.79 -3.76
CA GLU A 148 12.66 17.64 -2.90
C GLU A 148 13.32 16.50 -3.68
N ALA A 149 12.84 16.22 -4.90
CA ALA A 149 13.43 15.21 -5.78
C ALA A 149 14.86 15.59 -6.23
N GLU A 150 15.09 16.86 -6.59
CA GLU A 150 16.42 17.37 -6.93
C GLU A 150 17.38 17.31 -5.72
N GLU A 151 16.93 17.69 -4.53
CA GLU A 151 17.73 17.61 -3.31
C GLU A 151 18.10 16.16 -2.95
N ALA A 152 17.15 15.23 -3.09
CA ALA A 152 17.38 13.80 -2.88
C ALA A 152 18.38 13.22 -3.89
N ALA A 153 18.28 13.62 -5.17
CA ALA A 153 19.23 13.23 -6.21
C ALA A 153 20.65 13.79 -5.93
N ALA A 154 20.74 15.05 -5.51
CA ALA A 154 22.01 15.69 -5.14
C ALA A 154 22.65 15.03 -3.91
N ALA A 155 21.86 14.63 -2.91
CA ALA A 155 22.34 13.91 -1.74
C ALA A 155 22.83 12.50 -2.10
N ALA A 156 22.14 11.78 -2.99
CA ALA A 156 22.56 10.47 -3.49
C ALA A 156 23.89 10.55 -4.28
N ALA A 157 24.05 11.59 -5.10
CA ALA A 157 25.30 11.85 -5.82
C ALA A 157 26.47 12.13 -4.85
N LYS A 158 26.24 12.92 -3.79
CA LYS A 158 27.24 13.16 -2.72
C LYS A 158 27.59 11.89 -1.94
N ALA A 159 26.67 10.92 -1.82
CA ALA A 159 26.89 9.65 -1.15
C ALA A 159 27.62 8.59 -2.01
N GLY A 160 28.03 8.92 -3.24
CA GLY A 160 28.70 8.00 -4.14
C GLY A 160 27.80 6.88 -4.67
N ALA A 161 26.48 7.05 -4.62
CA ALA A 161 25.54 6.10 -5.21
C ALA A 161 25.64 6.17 -6.75
N ALA A 162 25.96 5.05 -7.40
CA ALA A 162 26.21 4.99 -8.84
C ALA A 162 24.96 5.21 -9.72
N LYS A 163 23.77 5.38 -9.14
CA LYS A 163 22.50 5.56 -9.85
C LYS A 163 21.56 6.47 -9.05
N ALA A 164 20.89 7.39 -9.74
CA ALA A 164 19.85 8.23 -9.14
C ALA A 164 18.78 7.36 -8.47
N PRO A 165 18.19 7.80 -7.33
CA PRO A 165 17.07 7.10 -6.72
C PRO A 165 15.92 7.01 -7.73
N LEU A 166 15.37 5.80 -7.91
CA LEU A 166 14.23 5.58 -8.79
C LEU A 166 13.00 6.34 -8.26
N THR A 167 12.12 6.81 -9.14
CA THR A 167 10.84 7.37 -8.71
C THR A 167 9.80 6.26 -8.46
N ASN A 168 8.66 6.58 -7.83
CA ASN A 168 7.59 5.59 -7.66
C ASN A 168 7.00 5.18 -9.02
N GLU A 169 7.00 6.09 -9.98
CA GLU A 169 6.62 5.86 -11.38
C GLU A 169 7.56 4.84 -12.03
N ASP A 170 8.89 5.04 -11.90
CA ASP A 170 9.90 4.09 -12.40
C ASP A 170 9.73 2.71 -11.77
N ILE A 171 9.47 2.68 -10.45
CA ILE A 171 9.29 1.45 -9.70
C ILE A 171 8.03 0.71 -10.15
N LEU A 172 6.90 1.39 -10.33
CA LEU A 172 5.68 0.75 -10.81
C LEU A 172 5.85 0.24 -12.25
N HIS A 173 6.56 0.99 -13.08
CA HIS A 173 6.92 0.57 -14.42
C HIS A 173 7.82 -0.66 -14.45
N ALA A 174 8.72 -0.80 -13.50
CA ALA A 174 9.61 -1.96 -13.36
C ALA A 174 8.99 -3.11 -12.54
N LEU A 175 7.80 -2.92 -11.96
CA LEU A 175 7.20 -3.87 -11.02
C LEU A 175 7.06 -5.26 -11.65
N THR A 176 7.60 -6.26 -10.95
CA THR A 176 7.42 -7.67 -11.24
C THR A 176 6.75 -8.36 -10.06
N LEU A 177 5.85 -9.29 -10.38
CA LEU A 177 5.06 -10.04 -9.40
C LEU A 177 5.18 -11.53 -9.70
N LYS A 178 5.56 -12.30 -8.68
CA LYS A 178 5.75 -13.75 -8.78
C LYS A 178 4.42 -14.39 -9.15
N GLY A 179 4.44 -15.26 -10.17
CA GLY A 179 3.23 -15.95 -10.63
C GLY A 179 2.31 -15.13 -11.52
N TYR A 180 2.62 -13.86 -11.80
CA TYR A 180 1.85 -13.00 -12.69
C TYR A 180 2.62 -12.66 -13.97
N LYS A 181 1.89 -12.29 -15.02
CA LYS A 181 2.42 -11.71 -16.25
C LYS A 181 1.81 -10.32 -16.42
N ARG A 182 2.66 -9.31 -16.59
CA ARG A 182 2.18 -7.97 -16.96
C ARG A 182 1.62 -7.98 -18.38
N THR A 183 0.42 -7.45 -18.56
CA THR A 183 -0.29 -7.40 -19.84
C THR A 183 -0.24 -6.03 -20.47
N ASP A 184 -0.45 -4.96 -19.69
CA ASP A 184 -0.42 -3.58 -20.17
C ASP A 184 0.43 -2.69 -19.28
N ARG A 185 0.90 -1.59 -19.88
CA ARG A 185 1.60 -0.50 -19.21
C ARG A 185 1.28 0.79 -19.97
N ILE A 186 0.81 1.80 -19.24
CA ILE A 186 0.50 3.12 -19.78
C ILE A 186 1.06 4.17 -18.81
N ALA A 187 1.59 5.26 -19.37
CA ALA A 187 2.03 6.44 -18.63
C ALA A 187 1.40 7.67 -19.26
N TYR A 188 0.84 8.55 -18.45
CA TYR A 188 0.33 9.86 -18.86
C TYR A 188 0.93 10.95 -17.98
N GLU A 189 1.28 12.05 -18.61
CA GLU A 189 1.70 13.28 -17.94
C GLU A 189 0.54 14.27 -18.05
N PHE A 190 0.04 14.75 -16.92
CA PHE A 190 -0.96 15.80 -16.83
C PHE A 190 -0.34 17.04 -16.19
N GLU A 191 -1.04 18.18 -16.25
CA GLU A 191 -0.53 19.47 -15.77
C GLU A 191 -0.11 19.46 -14.28
N ARG A 192 -0.77 18.65 -13.44
CA ARG A 192 -0.54 18.62 -11.98
C ARG A 192 -0.19 17.25 -11.41
N TYR A 193 -0.18 16.22 -12.25
CA TYR A 193 0.12 14.86 -11.82
C TYR A 193 0.57 13.98 -12.98
N ASN A 194 1.41 13.01 -12.65
CA ASN A 194 1.72 11.87 -13.51
C ASN A 194 0.81 10.70 -13.13
N LEU A 195 0.35 9.96 -14.13
CA LEU A 195 -0.44 8.73 -13.96
C LEU A 195 0.33 7.56 -14.57
N VAL A 196 0.56 6.53 -13.76
CA VAL A 196 1.08 5.24 -14.22
C VAL A 196 0.03 4.16 -14.02
N PHE A 197 -0.27 3.43 -15.09
CA PHE A 197 -1.18 2.27 -15.08
C PHE A 197 -0.42 1.03 -15.53
N VAL A 198 -0.60 -0.07 -14.80
CA VAL A 198 -0.12 -1.40 -15.18
C VAL A 198 -1.19 -2.45 -14.90
N SER A 199 -1.30 -3.45 -15.78
CA SER A 199 -2.23 -4.58 -15.59
C SER A 199 -1.47 -5.91 -15.56
N PHE A 200 -1.98 -6.87 -14.79
CA PHE A 200 -1.38 -8.19 -14.61
C PHE A 200 -2.44 -9.28 -14.71
N GLU A 201 -2.05 -10.42 -15.27
CA GLU A 201 -2.83 -11.66 -15.25
C GLU A 201 -2.04 -12.80 -14.59
N LYS A 202 -2.71 -13.61 -13.78
CA LYS A 202 -2.12 -14.78 -13.12
C LYS A 202 -1.68 -15.78 -14.19
N ARG A 203 -0.44 -16.24 -14.12
CA ARG A 203 0.07 -17.26 -15.04
C ARG A 203 -0.68 -18.57 -14.79
N ARG A 204 -1.26 -19.14 -15.84
CA ARG A 204 -1.78 -20.50 -15.77
C ARG A 204 -0.61 -21.46 -15.52
N LEU A 205 -0.71 -22.27 -14.47
CA LEU A 205 0.16 -23.42 -14.30
C LEU A 205 -0.04 -24.32 -15.52
N ARG A 206 1.05 -24.63 -16.22
CA ARG A 206 1.07 -25.63 -17.29
C ARG A 206 1.28 -27.01 -16.68
#